data_AF-A0A060C0Z8-F1
#
_entry.id   AF-A0A060C0Z8-F1
#
_cell.length_a   1.000
_cell.length_b   1.000
_cell.length_c   1.000
_cell.angle_alpha   90.00
_cell.angle_beta   90.00
_cell.angle_gamma   90.00
#
_symmetry.space_group_name_H-M   'P 1'
#
loop_
_entity.id
_entity.type
_entity.pdbx_description
1 polymer ?
#
loop_
_entity_poly.entity_id
_entity_poly.type
_entity_poly.pdbx_seq_one_letter_code
_entity_poly.pdbx_strand_id
1 'polypeptide(L)' 'MYGIDGNRLLKEEVLPHLAGYENSRPVRIGNAAYNQRQNDSLGYLMDVIYHYYKLFSRDVERDRGN' A
#
# COMPACT_ATOMS: atom_id res chain seq x y z
N MET A 1 -6.36 0.38 -4.71
CA MET A 1 -6.58 -0.12 -3.33
C MET A 1 -7.60 -1.25 -3.39
N TYR A 2 -7.54 -2.22 -2.49
CA TYR A 2 -8.52 -3.32 -2.36
C TYR A 2 -9.02 -3.36 -0.91
N GLY A 3 -10.18 -3.98 -0.67
CA GLY A 3 -10.58 -4.39 0.67
C GLY A 3 -9.62 -5.44 1.25
N ILE A 4 -9.60 -5.60 2.57
CA ILE A 4 -8.77 -6.63 3.24
C ILE A 4 -9.15 -8.06 2.84
N ASP A 5 -10.39 -8.24 2.41
CA ASP A 5 -10.99 -9.45 1.84
C ASP A 5 -10.82 -9.55 0.31
N GLY A 6 -10.09 -8.62 -0.31
CA GLY A 6 -9.91 -8.54 -1.76
C GLY A 6 -11.07 -7.88 -2.52
N ASN A 7 -12.06 -7.34 -1.82
CA ASN A 7 -13.21 -6.70 -2.46
C ASN A 7 -12.80 -5.44 -3.24
N ARG A 8 -13.47 -5.22 -4.39
CA ARG A 8 -13.30 -4.04 -5.25
C ARG A 8 -14.28 -2.92 -4.93
N LEU A 9 -15.33 -3.22 -4.17
CA LEU A 9 -16.21 -2.21 -3.59
C LEU A 9 -15.49 -1.58 -2.39
N LEU A 10 -14.94 -0.39 -2.61
CA LEU A 10 -14.13 0.32 -1.61
C LEU A 10 -14.92 1.39 -0.86
N LYS A 11 -16.11 1.75 -1.37
CA LYS A 11 -16.95 2.75 -0.74
C LYS A 11 -17.29 2.28 0.67
N GLU A 12 -17.03 3.14 1.64
CA GLU A 12 -17.39 2.86 3.03
C GLU A 12 -18.91 2.97 3.20
N GLU A 13 -19.48 2.02 3.94
CA GLU A 13 -20.89 2.04 4.33
C GLU A 13 -21.06 1.69 5.81
N VAL A 14 -22.15 2.20 6.39
CA VAL A 14 -22.53 1.93 7.79
C VAL A 14 -23.53 0.77 7.81
N LEU A 15 -23.35 -0.15 8.74
CA LEU A 15 -24.26 -1.27 9.00
C LEU A 15 -25.07 -0.99 10.28
N PRO A 16 -26.20 -0.28 10.21
CA PRO A 16 -26.95 0.17 11.39
C PRO A 16 -27.58 -0.96 12.21
N HIS A 17 -27.71 -2.15 11.61
CA HIS A 17 -28.28 -3.34 12.24
C HIS A 17 -27.26 -4.13 13.07
N LEU A 18 -25.96 -3.80 12.99
CA LEU A 18 -24.90 -4.49 13.73
C LEU A 18 -24.46 -3.67 14.96
N ALA A 19 -24.22 -4.37 16.05
CA ALA A 19 -23.44 -3.86 17.17
C ALA A 19 -21.99 -4.33 17.01
N GLY A 20 -21.03 -3.40 17.07
CA GLY A 20 -19.62 -3.73 17.05
C GLY A 20 -19.19 -4.40 18.35
N TYR A 21 -17.92 -4.81 18.40
CA TYR A 21 -17.31 -5.32 19.62
C TYR A 21 -17.50 -4.34 20.79
N GLU A 22 -17.88 -4.86 21.96
CA GLU A 22 -18.21 -4.05 23.16
C GLU A 22 -19.24 -2.94 22.91
N ASN A 23 -20.27 -3.20 22.09
CA ASN A 23 -21.29 -2.22 21.70
C ASN A 23 -20.75 -1.00 20.94
N SER A 24 -19.55 -1.09 20.35
CA SER A 24 -19.00 -0.03 19.51
C SER A 24 -19.93 0.28 18.33
N ARG A 25 -20.20 1.57 18.10
CA ARG A 25 -21.07 2.07 17.02
C ARG A 25 -20.49 3.35 16.41
N PRO A 26 -20.63 3.57 15.09
CA PRO A 26 -21.23 2.68 14.10
C PRO A 26 -20.26 1.57 13.63
N VAL A 27 -20.81 0.44 13.20
CA VAL A 27 -20.07 -0.58 12.43
C VAL A 27 -19.98 -0.11 10.99
N ARG A 28 -18.76 -0.11 10.43
CA ARG A 28 -18.50 0.27 9.04
C ARG A 28 -17.77 -0.85 8.30
N ILE A 29 -18.04 -0.98 7.00
CA ILE A 29 -17.29 -1.85 6.09
C ILE A 29 -16.82 -1.05 4.87
N GLY A 30 -15.81 -1.55 4.17
CA GLY A 30 -15.19 -0.87 3.03
C GLY A 30 -13.87 -0.19 3.42
N ASN A 31 -13.44 0.78 2.62
CA ASN A 31 -12.14 1.43 2.77
C ASN A 31 -12.20 2.90 2.35
N ALA A 32 -12.48 3.81 3.29
CA ALA A 32 -12.61 5.25 3.02
C ALA A 32 -11.35 5.91 2.41
N ALA A 33 -10.17 5.30 2.52
CA ALA A 33 -8.94 5.85 1.97
C ALA A 33 -8.84 5.71 0.44
N TYR A 34 -9.78 5.02 -0.22
CA TYR A 34 -9.73 4.78 -1.66
C TYR A 34 -9.75 6.04 -2.53
N ASN A 35 -10.33 7.14 -2.03
CA ASN A 35 -10.35 8.44 -2.72
C ASN A 35 -9.07 9.27 -2.47
N GLN A 36 -8.20 8.82 -1.56
CA GLN A 36 -6.97 9.51 -1.26
C GLN A 36 -5.91 9.12 -2.28
N ARG A 37 -5.10 10.10 -2.70
CA ARG A 37 -3.94 9.84 -3.55
C ARG A 37 -2.91 9.02 -2.76
N GLN A 38 -2.68 7.79 -3.21
CA GLN A 38 -1.67 6.89 -2.65
C GLN A 38 -0.33 7.13 -3.35
N ASN A 39 0.73 7.40 -2.59
CA ASN A 39 2.09 7.60 -3.12
C ASN A 39 3.05 6.45 -2.73
N ASP A 40 2.52 5.35 -2.20
CA ASP A 40 3.27 4.16 -1.75
C ASP A 40 4.11 3.52 -2.87
N SER A 41 3.59 3.53 -4.10
CA SER A 41 4.26 3.01 -5.29
C SER A 41 5.59 3.74 -5.59
N LEU A 42 5.67 5.04 -5.27
CA LEU A 42 6.91 5.81 -5.41
C LEU A 42 7.96 5.37 -4.39
N GLY A 43 7.54 5.06 -3.16
CA GLY A 43 8.43 4.52 -2.14
C GLY A 43 9.04 3.19 -2.58
N TYR A 44 8.21 2.29 -3.11
CA TYR A 44 8.68 0.99 -3.62
C TYR A 44 9.63 1.16 -4.81
N LEU A 45 9.32 2.05 -5.75
CA LEU A 45 10.22 2.34 -6.89
C LEU A 45 11.59 2.84 -6.42
N MET A 46 11.62 3.78 -5.46
CA MET A 46 12.87 4.30 -4.93
C MET A 46 13.68 3.21 -4.20
N ASP A 47 13.00 2.30 -3.50
CA ASP A 47 13.64 1.15 -2.86
C ASP A 47 14.28 0.20 -3.88
N VAL A 48 13.58 -0.09 -4.98
CA VAL A 48 14.13 -0.90 -6.09
C VAL A 48 15.35 -0.23 -6.72
N ILE A 49 15.28 1.08 -6.99
CA ILE A 49 16.41 1.85 -7.54
C ILE A 49 17.60 1.79 -6.57
N TYR A 50 17.38 2.06 -5.30
CA TYR A 50 18.43 2.02 -4.28
C TYR A 50 19.08 0.64 -4.19
N HIS A 51 18.28 -0.43 -4.17
CA HIS A 51 18.80 -1.80 -4.14
C HIS A 51 19.57 -2.16 -5.41
N TYR A 52 19.10 -1.73 -6.59
CA TYR A 52 19.81 -1.91 -7.84
C TYR A 52 21.20 -1.26 -7.78
N TYR A 53 21.29 0.00 -7.36
CA TYR A 53 22.58 0.65 -7.18
C TYR A 53 23.44 -0.05 -6.11
N LYS A 54 22.89 -0.44 -4.98
CA LYS A 54 23.66 -1.10 -3.92
C LYS A 54 24.24 -2.46 -4.36
N LEU A 55 23.49 -3.22 -5.17
CA LEU A 55 23.90 -4.55 -5.64
C LEU A 55 24.86 -4.47 -6.83
N PHE A 56 24.65 -3.54 -7.75
CA PHE A 56 25.37 -3.50 -9.03
C PHE A 56 26.37 -2.33 -9.17
N SER A 57 26.44 -1.38 -8.23
CA SER A 57 27.45 -0.28 -8.29
C SER A 57 28.90 -0.76 -8.15
N ARG A 58 29.13 -2.01 -7.71
CA ARG A 58 30.48 -2.62 -7.71
C ARG A 58 30.94 -3.10 -9.09
N ASP A 59 30.03 -3.27 -10.05
CA ASP A 59 30.38 -3.75 -11.39
C ASP A 59 30.77 -2.60 -12.34
N VAL A 60 30.20 -1.39 -12.14
CA VAL A 60 30.54 -0.20 -12.96
C VAL A 60 31.99 0.27 -12.73
N GLU A 61 32.54 0.06 -11.52
CA GLU A 61 33.95 0.37 -11.24
C GLU A 61 34.91 -0.69 -11.78
N ARG A 62 34.49 -1.95 -11.88
CA ARG A 62 35.33 -3.06 -12.37
C ARG A 62 35.48 -3.05 -13.90
N ASP A 63 34.49 -2.53 -14.63
CA ASP A 63 34.48 -2.52 -16.10
C ASP A 63 35.23 -1.33 -16.73
N ARG A 64 35.56 -0.29 -15.94
CA ARG A 64 36.40 0.85 -16.39
C ARG A 64 37.90 0.65 -16.17
N GLY A 65 38.30 -0.53 -15.71
CA GLY A 65 39.67 -0.87 -15.31
C GLY A 65 40.41 -1.82 -16.25
N ASN A 66 40.04 -1.91 -17.53
CA ASN A 66 40.82 -2.63 -18.56
C ASN A 66 40.91 -1.80 -19.84
#